data_AF-A0A9W8ECV9-F1
#
_entry.id   AF-A0A9W8ECV9-F1
#
_cell.length_a   1.000
_cell.length_b   1.000
_cell.length_c   1.000
_cell.angle_alpha   90.00
_cell.angle_beta   90.00
_cell.angle_gamma   90.00
#
_symmetry.space_group_name_H-M   'P 1'
#
loop_
_entity.id
_entity.type
_entity.pdbx_description
1 polymer ?
#
loop_
_entity_poly.entity_id
_entity_poly.type
_entity_poly.pdbx_seq_one_letter_code
_entity_poly.pdbx_strand_id
1 'polypeptide(L)'
;NYGLDYSNTGSDFTDFLTMSGPKKIISIGGWGYSTEQYTWPRFSETFSNSKNRAAFISNLVDVTKRYHIDGFDFDWEYPGAPDIPITNGTGLVPHNSSEGEMYLTFIKELRSALP
;
A
#
# COMPACT_ATOMS: atom_id res chain seq x y z
N ASN A 1 7.05 11.23 -0.57
CA ASN A 1 7.23 11.03 0.89
C ASN A 1 6.66 9.70 1.38
N TYR A 2 6.12 8.82 0.51
CA TYR A 2 5.52 7.52 0.89
C TYR A 2 4.41 7.64 1.96
N GLY A 3 3.69 8.75 2.01
CA GLY A 3 2.56 8.95 2.93
C GLY A 3 1.26 8.40 2.34
N LEU A 4 0.29 8.13 3.20
CA LEU A 4 -1.08 7.84 2.76
C LEU A 4 -1.77 9.14 2.33
N ASP A 5 -2.39 9.14 1.16
CA ASP A 5 -3.26 10.21 0.70
C ASP A 5 -4.72 9.79 0.84
N TYR A 6 -5.40 10.42 1.79
CA TYR A 6 -6.82 10.24 2.06
C TYR A 6 -7.60 11.54 1.77
N SER A 7 -7.03 12.49 1.04
CA SER A 7 -7.67 13.78 0.73
C SER A 7 -8.92 13.66 -0.14
N ASN A 8 -8.98 12.62 -0.98
CA ASN A 8 -10.11 12.36 -1.90
C ASN A 8 -11.21 11.46 -1.30
N THR A 9 -11.17 11.19 0.01
CA THR A 9 -12.16 10.32 0.68
C THR A 9 -13.41 11.05 1.17
N GLY A 10 -13.45 12.38 1.07
CA GLY A 10 -14.59 13.15 1.57
C GLY A 10 -14.81 12.95 3.07
N SER A 11 -16.06 12.67 3.48
CA SER A 11 -16.40 12.34 4.87
C SER A 11 -16.06 10.90 5.25
N ASP A 12 -15.91 9.99 4.29
CA ASP A 12 -15.82 8.55 4.52
C ASP A 12 -14.68 8.19 5.48
N PHE A 13 -13.51 8.85 5.33
CA PHE A 13 -12.40 8.61 6.25
C PHE A 13 -12.71 9.09 7.66
N THR A 14 -13.36 10.26 7.82
CA THR A 14 -13.75 10.74 9.16
C THR A 14 -14.80 9.83 9.79
N ASP A 15 -15.80 9.41 9.01
CA ASP A 15 -16.85 8.50 9.48
C ASP A 15 -16.24 7.16 9.92
N PHE A 16 -15.34 6.60 9.11
CA PHE A 16 -14.55 5.41 9.46
C PHE A 16 -13.78 5.57 10.78
N LEU A 17 -13.17 6.72 11.03
CA LEU A 17 -12.43 6.98 12.28
C LEU A 17 -13.33 7.01 13.51
N THR A 18 -14.61 7.39 13.35
CA THR A 18 -15.60 7.46 14.45
C THR A 18 -16.31 6.13 14.74
N MET A 19 -16.13 5.11 13.90
CA MET A 19 -16.76 3.81 14.09
C MET A 19 -16.32 3.16 15.41
N SER A 20 -17.29 2.55 16.11
CA SER A 20 -17.06 1.79 17.34
C SER A 20 -17.57 0.35 17.20
N GLY A 21 -16.79 -0.62 17.66
CA GLY A 21 -17.15 -2.04 17.65
C GLY A 21 -16.30 -2.85 16.66
N PRO A 22 -16.34 -2.55 15.35
CA PRO A 22 -15.45 -3.16 14.38
C PRO A 22 -13.98 -2.70 14.52
N LYS A 23 -13.05 -3.51 14.02
CA LYS A 23 -11.66 -3.11 13.82
C LYS A 23 -11.56 -2.15 12.63
N LYS A 24 -10.79 -1.07 12.79
CA LYS A 24 -10.47 -0.10 11.75
C LYS A 24 -9.27 -0.58 10.96
N ILE A 25 -9.51 -1.19 9.79
CA ILE A 25 -8.47 -1.64 8.86
C ILE A 25 -8.46 -0.72 7.64
N ILE A 26 -7.29 -0.17 7.29
CA ILE A 26 -7.11 0.63 6.08
C ILE A 26 -6.60 -0.28 4.97
N SER A 27 -7.33 -0.41 3.87
CA SER A 27 -6.83 -1.06 2.65
C SER A 27 -6.04 -0.07 1.80
N ILE A 28 -4.90 -0.51 1.28
CA ILE A 28 -3.99 0.28 0.44
C ILE A 28 -3.76 -0.51 -0.84
N GLY A 29 -4.15 0.06 -1.98
CA GLY A 29 -3.99 -0.56 -3.29
C GLY A 29 -5.31 -0.64 -4.06
N GLY A 30 -5.71 -1.85 -4.42
CA GLY A 30 -6.80 -2.17 -5.32
C GLY A 30 -6.37 -2.16 -6.79
N TRP A 31 -7.22 -2.70 -7.66
CA TRP A 31 -6.94 -2.88 -9.08
C TRP A 31 -6.44 -1.60 -9.75
N GLY A 32 -7.21 -0.51 -9.67
CA GLY A 32 -6.85 0.76 -10.31
C GLY A 32 -5.49 1.28 -9.86
N TYR A 33 -5.20 1.27 -8.55
CA TYR A 33 -3.89 1.70 -8.06
C TYR A 33 -2.77 0.77 -8.52
N SER A 34 -3.03 -0.53 -8.62
CA SER A 34 -2.04 -1.53 -9.06
C SER A 34 -1.80 -1.55 -10.57
N THR A 35 -2.76 -1.09 -11.39
CA THR A 35 -2.70 -1.24 -12.86
C THR A 35 -2.76 0.05 -13.65
N GLU A 36 -3.12 1.20 -13.07
CA GLU A 36 -3.14 2.46 -13.83
C GLU A 36 -1.73 2.99 -14.11
N GLN A 37 -1.57 3.63 -15.28
CA GLN A 37 -0.27 4.06 -15.83
C GLN A 37 0.61 4.85 -14.84
N TYR A 38 0.01 5.62 -13.92
CA TYR A 38 0.75 6.49 -13.01
C TYR A 38 0.99 5.88 -11.62
N THR A 39 0.32 4.78 -11.30
CA THR A 39 0.30 4.18 -9.97
C THR A 39 0.86 2.75 -9.94
N TRP A 40 0.84 2.03 -11.07
CA TRP A 40 1.36 0.66 -11.14
C TRP A 40 2.79 0.46 -10.60
N PRO A 41 3.77 1.38 -10.77
CA PRO A 41 5.12 1.11 -10.28
C PRO A 41 5.25 1.38 -8.78
N ARG A 42 4.26 2.01 -8.13
CA ARG A 42 4.39 2.58 -6.79
C ARG A 42 4.66 1.53 -5.73
N PHE A 43 4.00 0.37 -5.77
CA PHE A 43 4.28 -0.71 -4.83
C PHE A 43 5.70 -1.26 -5.03
N SER A 44 6.07 -1.58 -6.28
CA SER A 44 7.40 -2.07 -6.62
C SER A 44 8.50 -1.09 -6.19
N GLU A 45 8.36 0.19 -6.52
CA GLU A 45 9.27 1.27 -6.09
C GLU A 45 9.37 1.37 -4.57
N THR A 46 8.23 1.33 -3.87
CA THR A 46 8.16 1.46 -2.41
C THR A 46 8.89 0.29 -1.71
N PHE A 47 8.77 -0.92 -2.23
CA PHE A 47 9.33 -2.11 -1.60
C PHE A 47 10.76 -2.45 -2.06
N SER A 48 11.22 -1.86 -3.16
CA SER A 48 12.50 -2.18 -3.82
C SER A 48 13.76 -2.01 -2.96
N ASN A 49 13.73 -1.13 -1.96
CA ASN A 49 14.89 -0.87 -1.10
C ASN A 49 14.48 -0.48 0.32
N SER A 50 15.41 -0.65 1.26
CA SER A 50 15.19 -0.43 2.69
C SER A 50 14.81 1.01 3.03
N LYS A 51 15.33 2.01 2.32
CA LYS A 51 15.04 3.43 2.59
C LYS A 51 13.57 3.75 2.29
N ASN A 52 13.06 3.27 1.16
CA ASN A 52 11.66 3.49 0.76
C ASN A 52 10.70 2.75 1.70
N ARG A 53 11.00 1.48 2.04
CA ARG A 53 10.22 0.71 3.00
C ARG A 53 10.18 1.39 4.37
N ALA A 54 11.32 1.81 4.90
CA ALA A 54 11.41 2.49 6.18
C ALA A 54 10.58 3.79 6.19
N ALA A 55 10.62 4.58 5.11
CA ALA A 55 9.81 5.78 5.00
C ALA A 55 8.31 5.47 4.98
N PHE A 56 7.88 4.46 4.23
CA PHE A 56 6.48 4.05 4.20
C PHE A 56 6.01 3.52 5.56
N ILE A 57 6.78 2.61 6.17
CA ILE A 57 6.51 2.05 7.50
C ILE A 57 6.40 3.16 8.55
N SER A 58 7.28 4.16 8.52
CA SER A 58 7.20 5.31 9.43
C SER A 58 5.85 6.03 9.31
N ASN A 59 5.38 6.28 8.08
CA ASN A 59 4.08 6.92 7.87
C ASN A 59 2.92 6.05 8.35
N LEU A 60 2.99 4.72 8.17
CA LEU A 60 1.96 3.79 8.65
C LEU A 60 1.90 3.74 10.18
N VAL A 61 3.07 3.74 10.85
CA VAL A 61 3.16 3.85 12.31
C VAL A 61 2.57 5.16 12.81
N ASP A 62 2.85 6.28 12.13
CA ASP A 62 2.29 7.59 12.49
C ASP A 62 0.77 7.64 12.32
N VAL A 63 0.23 7.07 11.24
CA VAL A 63 -1.21 6.92 11.00
C VAL A 63 -1.85 6.05 12.10
N THR A 64 -1.22 4.93 12.45
CA THR A 64 -1.67 4.02 13.52
C THR A 64 -1.80 4.77 14.84
N LYS A 65 -0.77 5.51 15.23
CA LYS A 65 -0.75 6.28 16.48
C LYS A 65 -1.74 7.44 16.47
N ARG A 66 -1.85 8.15 15.35
CA ARG A 66 -2.71 9.33 15.21
C ARG A 66 -4.19 8.99 15.24
N TYR A 67 -4.57 7.89 14.61
CA TYR A 67 -5.97 7.58 14.31
C TYR A 67 -6.48 6.29 14.98
N HIS A 68 -5.62 5.63 15.77
CA HIS A 68 -5.93 4.36 16.43
C HIS A 68 -6.43 3.31 15.43
N ILE A 69 -5.68 3.12 14.34
CA ILE A 69 -5.95 2.11 13.31
C ILE A 69 -5.53 0.74 13.85
N ASP A 70 -6.34 -0.28 13.59
CA ASP A 70 -6.14 -1.65 14.09
C ASP A 70 -5.29 -2.52 13.15
N GLY A 71 -5.12 -2.08 11.89
CA GLY A 71 -4.29 -2.77 10.93
C GLY A 71 -4.37 -2.19 9.52
N PHE A 72 -3.57 -2.79 8.65
CA PHE A 72 -3.50 -2.46 7.24
C PHE A 72 -3.74 -3.70 6.41
N ASP A 73 -4.51 -3.52 5.35
CA ASP A 73 -4.69 -4.48 4.27
C ASP A 73 -3.92 -3.93 3.05
N PHE A 74 -3.13 -4.78 2.40
CA PHE A 74 -2.29 -4.38 1.28
C PHE A 74 -2.74 -5.15 0.04
N ASP A 75 -3.61 -4.50 -0.72
CA ASP A 75 -4.25 -5.03 -1.90
C ASP A 75 -3.42 -4.71 -3.15
N TRP A 76 -2.19 -5.24 -3.19
CA TRP A 76 -1.33 -5.14 -4.37
C TRP A 76 -1.66 -6.27 -5.34
N GLU A 77 -2.16 -5.89 -6.52
CA GLU A 77 -2.67 -6.83 -7.53
C GLU A 77 -1.85 -6.81 -8.82
N TYR A 78 -0.90 -7.73 -9.04
CA TYR A 78 -0.27 -8.64 -8.09
C TYR A 78 1.25 -8.54 -8.26
N PRO A 79 2.05 -8.73 -7.19
CA PRO A 79 3.50 -8.70 -7.27
C PRO A 79 4.03 -9.77 -8.21
N GLY A 80 4.80 -9.36 -9.22
CA GLY A 80 5.50 -10.27 -10.12
C GLY A 80 4.65 -10.90 -11.23
N ALA A 81 3.37 -10.52 -11.39
CA ALA A 81 2.45 -11.16 -12.32
C ALA A 81 2.60 -10.62 -13.77
N PRO A 82 3.24 -11.35 -14.70
CA PRO A 82 3.69 -10.81 -15.99
C PRO A 82 2.56 -10.50 -17.00
N ASP A 83 1.35 -10.93 -16.71
CA ASP A 83 0.18 -10.90 -17.60
C ASP A 83 -0.85 -9.81 -17.22
N ILE A 84 -0.52 -8.93 -16.26
CA ILE A 84 -1.39 -7.83 -15.86
C ILE A 84 -1.30 -6.68 -16.87
N PRO A 85 -2.44 -6.21 -17.42
CA PRO A 85 -2.44 -5.08 -18.34
C PRO A 85 -2.47 -3.74 -17.60
N ILE A 86 -1.66 -2.76 -18.05
CA ILE A 86 -1.84 -1.37 -17.65
C ILE A 86 -3.01 -0.75 -18.42
N THR A 87 -4.02 -0.30 -17.69
CA THR A 87 -5.13 0.45 -18.25
C THR A 87 -4.67 1.87 -18.62
N ASN A 88 -5.01 2.30 -19.84
CA ASN A 88 -4.69 3.62 -20.41
C ASN A 88 -3.21 3.90 -20.73
N GLY A 89 -2.34 2.88 -20.67
CA GLY A 89 -0.91 3.01 -21.00
C GLY A 89 -0.27 1.70 -21.45
N THR A 90 -0.44 1.34 -22.72
CA THR A 90 0.48 0.46 -23.49
C THR A 90 0.69 -1.03 -23.09
N GLY A 91 -0.22 -1.69 -22.37
CA GLY A 91 -0.28 -3.17 -22.33
C GLY A 91 0.43 -3.84 -21.13
N LEU A 92 1.01 -5.03 -21.36
CA LEU A 92 1.60 -5.90 -20.33
C LEU A 92 2.83 -5.26 -19.68
N VAL A 93 2.93 -5.37 -18.36
CA VAL A 93 4.01 -4.78 -17.56
C VAL A 93 5.23 -5.70 -17.51
N PRO A 94 6.45 -5.19 -17.72
CA PRO A 94 7.66 -5.93 -17.35
C PRO A 94 7.74 -6.02 -15.83
N HIS A 95 7.39 -7.18 -15.28
CA HIS A 95 7.49 -7.42 -13.85
C HIS A 95 8.88 -7.90 -13.43
N ASN A 96 9.32 -7.44 -12.27
CA ASN A 96 10.53 -7.95 -11.62
C ASN A 96 10.16 -9.21 -10.82
N SER A 97 10.81 -10.35 -11.12
CA SER A 97 10.59 -11.61 -10.42
C SER A 97 10.87 -11.55 -8.91
N SER A 98 11.59 -10.53 -8.44
CA SER A 98 11.87 -10.28 -7.01
C SER A 98 10.78 -9.48 -6.29
N GLU A 99 9.70 -9.05 -6.96
CA GLU A 99 8.62 -8.27 -6.33
C GLU A 99 7.98 -9.00 -5.13
N GLY A 100 7.82 -10.32 -5.22
CA GLY A 100 7.36 -11.12 -4.09
C GLY A 100 8.31 -11.10 -2.89
N GLU A 101 9.63 -11.15 -3.13
CA GLU A 101 10.65 -11.11 -2.07
C GLU A 101 10.75 -9.72 -1.42
N MET A 102 10.68 -8.68 -2.25
CA MET A 102 10.62 -7.29 -1.80
C MET A 102 9.38 -7.06 -0.93
N TYR A 103 8.23 -7.58 -1.36
CA TYR A 103 6.99 -7.46 -0.62
C TYR A 103 7.05 -8.22 0.72
N LEU A 104 7.53 -9.46 0.73
CA LEU A 104 7.73 -10.22 1.96
C LEU A 104 8.67 -9.49 2.94
N THR A 105 9.73 -8.87 2.43
CA THR A 105 10.66 -8.09 3.25
C THR A 105 9.95 -6.90 3.90
N PHE A 106 9.16 -6.16 3.13
CA PHE A 106 8.31 -5.10 3.66
C PHE A 106 7.34 -5.59 4.74
N ILE A 107 6.62 -6.70 4.51
CA ILE A 107 5.67 -7.24 5.48
C ILE A 107 6.36 -7.63 6.79
N LYS A 108 7.56 -8.23 6.72
CA LYS A 108 8.35 -8.56 7.93
C LYS A 108 8.76 -7.30 8.69
N GLU A 109 9.29 -6.29 8.00
CA GLU A 109 9.71 -5.03 8.61
C GLU A 109 8.52 -4.29 9.25
N LEU A 110 7.38 -4.23 8.56
CA LEU A 110 6.15 -3.63 9.06
C LEU A 110 5.63 -4.36 10.31
N ARG A 111 5.60 -5.69 10.27
CA ARG A 111 5.16 -6.51 11.40
C ARG A 111 6.02 -6.28 12.64
N SER A 112 7.31 -6.01 12.48
CA SER A 112 8.21 -5.67 13.60
C SER A 112 8.03 -4.23 14.11
N ALA A 113 7.50 -3.33 13.29
CA ALA A 113 7.33 -1.91 13.63
C ALA A 113 5.96 -1.58 14.25
N LEU A 114 4.93 -2.37 13.96
CA LEU A 114 3.60 -2.24 14.54
C LEU A 114 3.52 -2.97 15.90
N PRO A 115 2.75 -2.44 16.87
CA PRO A 115 2.60 -3.02 18.21
C PRO A 115 1.88 -4.37 18.24
#